data_AF-Q5MJ87-F1
#
_entry.id   AF-Q5MJ87-F1
#
_cell.length_a   1.000
_cell.length_b   1.000
_cell.length_c   1.000
_cell.angle_alpha   90.00
_cell.angle_beta   90.00
_cell.angle_gamma   90.00
#
_symmetry.space_group_name_H-M   'P 1'
#
loop_
_entity.id
_entity.type
_entity.pdbx_description
1 polymer ?
#
loop_
_entity_poly.entity_id
_entity_poly.type
_entity_poly.pdbx_seq_one_letter_code
_entity_poly.pdbx_strand_id
1 'polypeptide(L)' 'VRDNEVFTPTDLINAKTISSVINSFFGTNPLSQFMDQTNPLAEVTHKRRLSALGPGGLSRERAGFEVRDVHYT' A
#
# COMPACT_ATOMS: atom_id res chain seq x y z
N VAL A 1 18.25 1.99 39.40
CA VAL A 1 16.97 1.47 38.87
C VAL A 1 15.96 2.61 38.99
N ARG A 2 15.30 3.02 37.91
CA ARG A 2 14.36 4.16 37.92
C ARG A 2 13.01 3.68 38.45
N ASP A 3 12.89 3.55 39.76
CA ASP A 3 11.76 2.86 40.40
C ASP A 3 10.54 3.73 40.76
N ASN A 4 10.41 4.97 40.27
CA ASN A 4 9.25 5.83 40.59
C ASN A 4 8.91 6.92 39.54
N GLU A 5 9.27 6.74 38.26
CA GLU A 5 8.77 7.64 37.21
C GLU A 5 7.34 7.24 36.83
N VAL A 6 6.36 8.11 37.11
CA VAL A 6 4.98 7.95 36.61
C VAL A 6 5.01 8.18 35.11
N PHE A 7 5.04 7.11 34.33
CA PHE A 7 4.97 7.19 32.88
C PHE A 7 3.60 7.66 32.43
N THR A 8 3.58 8.65 31.54
CA THR A 8 2.38 8.97 30.77
C THR A 8 2.31 8.05 29.55
N PRO A 9 1.12 7.67 29.06
CA PRO A 9 1.01 6.81 27.87
C PRO A 9 1.73 7.36 26.63
N THR A 10 1.90 8.69 26.55
CA THR A 10 2.66 9.37 25.48
C THR A 10 4.16 9.06 25.52
N ASP A 11 4.73 8.76 26.69
CA ASP A 11 6.15 8.41 26.83
C ASP A 11 6.48 7.03 26.26
N LEU A 12 5.46 6.20 26.04
CA LEU A 12 5.58 4.82 25.57
C LEU A 12 5.49 4.69 24.04
N ILE A 13 5.09 5.74 23.32
CA ILE A 13 4.81 5.68 21.88
C ILE A 13 5.77 6.56 21.09
N ASN A 14 6.46 5.98 20.11
CA ASN A 14 7.28 6.73 19.17
C ASN A 14 6.53 7.02 17.86
N ALA A 15 5.98 8.23 17.76
CA ALA A 15 5.25 8.68 16.56
C ALA A 15 6.12 8.72 15.29
N LYS A 16 7.44 8.92 15.40
CA LYS A 16 8.33 9.02 14.24
C LYS A 16 8.38 7.71 13.45
N THR A 17 8.35 6.57 14.14
CA THR A 17 8.35 5.25 13.50
C THR A 17 7.11 5.06 12.65
N ILE A 18 5.94 5.44 13.18
CA ILE A 18 4.65 5.34 12.48
C ILE A 18 4.67 6.23 11.23
N SER A 19 5.07 7.50 11.37
CA SER A 19 5.15 8.42 10.25
C SER A 19 6.13 7.94 9.16
N SER A 20 7.27 7.37 9.55
CA SER A 20 8.25 6.82 8.61
C SER A 20 7.68 5.66 7.77
N VAL A 21 6.95 4.75 8.41
CA VAL A 21 6.31 3.62 7.71
C VAL A 21 5.24 4.11 6.74
N ILE A 22 4.41 5.07 7.15
CA ILE A 22 3.38 5.67 6.30
C ILE A 22 4.01 6.35 5.08
N ASN A 23 5.04 7.17 5.29
CA ASN A 23 5.74 7.86 4.21
C ASN A 23 6.40 6.88 3.24
N SER A 24 7.03 5.82 3.76
CA SER A 24 7.64 4.79 2.92
C SER A 24 6.59 4.05 2.09
N PHE A 25 5.44 3.72 2.68
CA PHE A 25 4.33 3.09 1.97
C PHE A 25 3.84 3.95 0.80
N PHE A 26 3.48 5.21 1.03
CA PHE A 26 2.96 6.04 -0.06
C PHE A 26 4.03 6.54 -1.04
N GLY A 27 5.30 6.59 -0.62
CA GLY A 27 6.40 7.07 -1.45
C GLY A 27 6.96 6.04 -2.42
N THR A 28 6.96 4.74 -2.08
CA THR A 28 7.65 3.72 -2.90
C THR A 28 6.84 2.45 -3.15
N ASN A 29 5.65 2.28 -2.56
CA ASN A 29 4.87 1.08 -2.79
C ASN A 29 4.41 1.01 -4.26
N PRO A 30 4.56 -0.13 -4.96
CA PRO A 30 4.11 -0.31 -6.34
C PRO A 30 2.61 -0.05 -6.59
N LEU A 31 1.78 -0.13 -5.54
CA LEU A 31 0.36 0.21 -5.60
C LEU A 31 0.09 1.71 -5.47
N SER A 32 1.04 2.49 -4.95
CA SER A 32 1.01 3.96 -4.91
C SER A 32 1.53 4.50 -6.25
N GLN A 33 0.64 4.54 -7.24
CA GLN A 33 1.00 4.91 -8.62
C GLN A 33 0.77 6.40 -8.89
N PHE A 34 1.54 6.95 -9.83
CA PHE A 34 1.28 8.29 -10.35
C PHE A 34 -0.06 8.31 -11.11
N MET A 35 -0.91 9.27 -10.79
CA MET A 35 -2.27 9.32 -11.31
C MET A 35 -2.28 9.68 -12.81
N ASP A 36 -2.94 8.87 -13.64
CA ASP A 36 -3.28 9.27 -15.01
C ASP A 36 -4.39 10.33 -14.98
N GLN A 37 -4.02 11.54 -15.40
CA GLN A 37 -4.88 12.73 -15.45
C GLN A 37 -5.02 13.27 -16.87
N THR A 38 -4.85 12.43 -17.89
CA THR A 38 -4.97 12.85 -19.29
C THR A 38 -6.37 13.41 -19.61
N ASN A 39 -7.41 12.83 -19.02
CA ASN A 39 -8.81 13.28 -19.13
C ASN A 39 -9.66 12.67 -18.00
N PRO A 40 -10.89 13.16 -17.75
CA PRO A 40 -11.73 12.66 -16.66
C PRO A 40 -12.05 11.15 -16.74
N LEU A 41 -12.17 10.59 -17.94
CA LEU A 41 -12.43 9.16 -18.11
C LEU A 41 -11.21 8.32 -17.72
N ALA A 42 -10.00 8.77 -18.07
CA ALA A 42 -8.75 8.14 -17.66
C ALA A 42 -8.62 8.17 -16.13
N GLU A 43 -8.98 9.28 -15.49
CA GLU A 43 -8.95 9.42 -14.03
C GLU A 43 -9.89 8.42 -13.33
N VAL A 44 -11.13 8.31 -13.81
CA VAL A 44 -12.12 7.37 -13.28
C VAL A 44 -11.68 5.93 -13.51
N THR A 45 -11.15 5.62 -14.70
CA THR A 45 -10.69 4.27 -15.05
C THR A 45 -9.51 3.86 -14.19
N HIS A 46 -8.54 4.76 -13.95
CA HIS A 46 -7.37 4.46 -13.14
C HIS A 46 -7.72 4.26 -11.66
N LYS A 47 -8.61 5.09 -11.10
CA LYS A 47 -9.11 4.92 -9.72
C LYS A 47 -9.91 3.62 -9.52
N ARG A 48 -10.59 3.12 -10.56
CA ARG A 48 -11.39 1.88 -10.51
C ARG A 48 -10.62 0.62 -10.93
N ARG A 49 -9.34 0.74 -11.28
CA ARG A 49 -8.52 -0.39 -11.74
C ARG A 49 -8.17 -1.30 -10.56
N LEU A 50 -8.45 -2.60 -10.72
CA LEU A 50 -8.00 -3.64 -9.79
C LEU A 50 -6.69 -4.26 -10.30
N SER A 51 -5.79 -4.61 -9.37
CA SER A 51 -4.50 -5.24 -9.67
C SER A 51 -4.30 -6.46 -8.78
N ALA A 52 -3.97 -7.60 -9.39
CA ALA A 52 -3.52 -8.79 -8.68
C ALA A 52 -2.00 -8.77 -8.38
N LEU A 53 -1.29 -7.73 -8.84
CA LEU A 53 0.14 -7.55 -8.65
C LEU A 53 0.44 -6.70 -7.42
N GLY A 54 1.59 -6.93 -6.79
CA GLY A 54 2.08 -6.17 -5.64
C GLY A 54 2.62 -7.08 -4.52
N PRO A 55 3.06 -6.52 -3.39
CA PRO A 55 3.47 -7.30 -2.23
C PRO A 55 2.33 -8.24 -1.79
N GLY A 56 2.62 -9.54 -1.67
CA GLY A 56 1.61 -10.56 -1.32
C GLY A 56 0.69 -10.99 -2.47
N GLY A 57 0.80 -10.38 -3.65
CA GLY A 57 0.07 -10.75 -4.86
C GLY A 57 0.88 -11.64 -5.81
N LEU A 58 0.41 -11.72 -7.05
CA LEU A 58 1.09 -12.44 -8.13
C LEU A 58 2.32 -11.64 -8.62
N SER A 59 3.38 -12.36 -9.01
CA SER A 59 4.46 -11.78 -9.81
C SER A 59 4.17 -11.97 -11.30
N ARG A 60 4.57 -11.02 -12.14
CA ARG A 60 4.27 -11.07 -13.59
C ARG A 60 4.89 -12.31 -14.26
N GLU A 61 6.07 -12.71 -13.78
CA GLU A 61 6.87 -13.82 -14.29
C GLU A 61 6.32 -15.18 -13.84
N ARG A 62 5.65 -15.23 -12.68
CA ARG A 62 5.13 -16.47 -12.08
C ARG A 62 3.62 -16.66 -12.25
N ALA A 63 2.90 -15.64 -12.68
CA ALA A 63 1.46 -15.73 -12.93
C ALA A 63 1.19 -16.70 -14.09
N GLY A 64 0.57 -17.84 -13.77
CA GLY A 64 0.18 -18.88 -14.72
C GLY A 64 -0.93 -18.47 -15.67
N PHE A 65 -1.25 -19.34 -16.63
CA PHE A 65 -2.32 -19.08 -17.60
C PHE A 65 -3.72 -19.03 -16.97
N GLU A 66 -3.98 -19.88 -15.97
CA GLU A 66 -5.28 -20.01 -15.31
C GLU A 66 -5.78 -18.71 -14.63
N VAL A 67 -4.86 -17.89 -14.10
CA VAL A 67 -5.18 -16.63 -13.43
C VAL A 67 -5.29 -15.44 -14.40
N ARG A 68 -4.98 -15.65 -15.68
CA ARG A 68 -5.09 -14.62 -16.74
C ARG A 68 -6.36 -14.76 -17.56
N ASP A 69 -7.03 -15.90 -17.47
CA ASP A 69 -8.29 -16.15 -18.16
C ASP A 69 -9.47 -15.45 -17.45
N VAL A 70 -10.54 -15.20 -18.20
CA VAL A 70 -11.78 -14.62 -17.66
C VAL A 70 -12.65 -15.74 -17.11
N HIS A 71 -12.84 -15.77 -15.79
CA HIS A 71 -13.73 -16.72 -15.14
C HIS A 71 -15.20 -16.25 -15.22
N TYR A 72 -16.14 -17.19 -15.24
CA TYR A 72 -17.57 -16.92 -15.46
C TYR A 72 -18.34 -16.41 -14.22
N THR A 73 -17.67 -16.31 -13.06
CA THR A 73 -18.25 -15.81 -11.79
C THR A 73 -18.46 -14.31 -11.78
#